data_AF-A0A519ZGY3-F1
#
_entry.id   AF-A0A519ZGY3-F1
#
_cell.length_a   1.000
_cell.length_b   1.000
_cell.length_c   1.000
_cell.angle_alpha   90.00
_cell.angle_beta   90.00
_cell.angle_gamma   90.00
#
_symmetry.space_group_name_H-M   'P 1'
#
loop_
_entity.id
_entity.type
_entity.pdbx_description
1 polymer ?
#
loop_
_entity_poly.entity_id
_entity_poly.type
_entity_poly.pdbx_seq_one_letter_code
_entity_poly.pdbx_strand_id
1 'polypeptide(L)' 'MESFGKIGFMIALAFVVPTIALVLSRILQPRFSSASKSQTYECGIKPYGSAWVQFNIRY' A
#
# COMPACT_ATOMS: atom_id res chain seq x y z
N MET A 1 -6.83 -16.87 -30.46
CA MET A 1 -6.61 -17.37 -29.08
C MET A 1 -5.23 -17.02 -28.56
N GLU A 2 -4.18 -17.03 -29.39
CA GLU A 2 -2.80 -16.68 -28.98
C GLU A 2 -2.64 -15.26 -28.38
N SER A 3 -3.40 -14.27 -28.85
CA SER A 3 -3.37 -12.90 -28.31
C SER A 3 -3.83 -12.84 -26.84
N PHE A 4 -4.92 -13.54 -26.50
CA PHE A 4 -5.42 -13.59 -25.12
C PHE A 4 -4.44 -14.29 -24.16
N GLY A 5 -3.70 -15.30 -24.65
CA GLY A 5 -2.62 -15.93 -23.88
C GLY A 5 -1.51 -14.94 -23.52
N LYS A 6 -1.10 -14.09 -24.46
CA LYS A 6 -0.10 -13.03 -24.22
C LYS A 6 -0.60 -11.99 -23.21
N ILE A 7 -1.86 -11.58 -23.31
CA ILE A 7 -2.47 -10.64 -22.36
C ILE A 7 -2.53 -11.24 -20.96
N GLY A 8 -2.97 -12.49 -20.83
CA GLY A 8 -3.01 -13.19 -19.53
C GLY A 8 -1.62 -13.31 -18.91
N PHE A 9 -0.60 -13.63 -19.71
CA PHE A 9 0.79 -13.66 -19.26
C PHE A 9 1.28 -12.28 -18.77
N MET A 10 0.97 -11.20 -19.50
CA MET A 10 1.35 -9.84 -19.08
C MET A 10 0.66 -9.42 -17.78
N ILE A 11 -0.62 -9.76 -17.60
CA ILE A 11 -1.34 -9.50 -16.34
C ILE A 11 -0.69 -10.29 -15.20
N ALA A 12 -0.38 -11.58 -15.41
CA ALA A 12 0.30 -12.38 -14.40
C ALA A 12 1.65 -11.75 -14.02
N LEU A 13 2.45 -11.34 -15.00
CA LEU A 13 3.72 -10.66 -14.75
C LEU A 13 3.55 -9.34 -13.98
N ALA A 14 2.50 -8.57 -14.30
CA ALA A 14 2.19 -7.30 -13.64
C ALA A 14 1.90 -7.47 -12.13
N PHE A 15 1.39 -8.62 -11.70
CA PHE A 15 1.25 -8.94 -10.27
C PHE A 15 2.50 -9.59 -9.68
N VAL A 16 3.14 -10.50 -10.41
CA VAL A 16 4.31 -11.26 -9.92
C VAL A 16 5.48 -10.33 -9.58
N VAL A 17 5.81 -9.39 -10.47
CA VAL A 17 6.95 -8.49 -10.29
C VAL A 17 6.85 -7.63 -9.02
N PRO A 18 5.78 -6.84 -8.78
CA PRO A 18 5.67 -6.05 -7.56
C PRO A 18 5.52 -6.93 -6.31
N THR A 19 4.88 -8.10 -6.43
CA THR A 19 4.77 -9.04 -5.30
C THR A 19 6.16 -9.51 -4.84
N ILE A 20 7.03 -9.93 -5.78
CA ILE A 20 8.40 -10.34 -5.48
C ILE A 20 9.17 -9.17 -4.84
N ALA A 21 9.05 -7.95 -5.38
CA ALA A 21 9.72 -6.77 -4.83
C ALA A 21 9.30 -6.48 -3.38
N LEU A 22 7.99 -6.53 -3.09
CA LEU A 22 7.45 -6.32 -1.75
C LEU A 22 7.85 -7.45 -0.78
N VAL A 23 7.86 -8.70 -1.22
CA VAL A 23 8.29 -9.85 -0.41
C VAL A 23 9.78 -9.74 -0.06
N LEU A 24 10.63 -9.44 -1.03
CA LEU A 24 12.05 -9.23 -0.79
C LEU A 24 12.29 -8.05 0.17
N SER A 25 11.60 -6.93 -0.03
CA SER A 25 11.65 -5.79 0.90
C SER A 25 11.27 -6.19 2.31
N ARG A 26 10.17 -6.96 2.46
CA ARG A 26 9.66 -7.44 3.76
C ARG A 26 10.62 -8.39 4.48
N ILE A 27 11.41 -9.17 3.74
CA ILE A 27 12.42 -10.10 4.28
C ILE A 27 13.69 -9.35 4.68
N LEU A 28 14.19 -8.46 3.82
CA LEU A 28 15.47 -7.78 4.00
C LEU A 28 15.42 -6.57 4.95
N GLN A 29 14.24 -5.94 5.13
CA GLN A 29 14.13 -4.73 5.94
C GLN A 29 14.48 -4.96 7.42
N PRO A 30 15.10 -3.98 8.11
CA PRO A 30 15.25 -4.01 9.56
C PRO A 30 13.87 -3.92 10.23
N ARG A 31 13.61 -4.80 11.21
CA ARG A 31 12.33 -4.84 11.93
C ARG A 31 12.48 -4.21 13.30
N PHE A 32 11.95 -2.99 13.45
CA PHE A 32 11.82 -2.33 14.75
C PHE A 32 10.43 -1.66 14.84
N SER A 33 9.45 -2.43 15.32
CA SER A 33 8.11 -1.96 15.61
C SER A 33 8.09 -1.20 16.94
N SER A 34 7.52 0.00 16.94
CA SER A 34 7.24 0.75 18.16
C SER A 34 5.87 1.40 18.06
N ALA A 35 5.19 1.60 19.19
CA ALA A 35 3.87 2.22 19.22
C ALA A 35 3.87 3.62 18.57
N SER A 36 4.99 4.36 18.64
CA SER A 36 5.14 5.66 17.98
C SER A 36 5.18 5.57 16.45
N LYS A 37 5.79 4.52 15.87
CA LYS A 37 5.85 4.32 14.41
C LYS A 37 4.52 3.89 13.81
N SER A 38 3.61 3.37 14.64
CA SER A 38 2.26 2.97 14.24
C SER A 38 1.20 4.04 14.48
N GLN A 39 1.59 5.24 14.94
CA GLN A 39 0.69 6.38 15.08
C GLN A 39 0.57 7.17 13.77
N THR A 40 -0.60 7.77 13.55
CA THR A 40 -0.84 8.70 12.45
C THR A 40 0.07 9.91 12.56
N TYR A 41 0.60 10.36 11.43
CA TYR A 41 1.41 11.59 11.36
C TYR A 41 0.51 12.83 11.49
N GLU A 42 0.80 13.69 12.47
CA GLU A 42 0.02 14.88 12.83
C GLU A 42 0.93 16.10 13.07
N CYS A 43 1.86 16.39 12.16
CA CYS A 43 2.74 17.58 12.21
C CYS A 43 3.52 17.80 13.54
N GLY A 44 3.78 16.73 14.29
CA GLY A 44 4.49 16.78 15.58
C GLY A 44 3.62 17.08 16.80
N ILE A 45 2.29 17.18 16.62
CA ILE A 45 1.33 17.32 17.71
C ILE A 45 0.50 16.03 17.87
N LYS A 46 -0.23 15.92 18.98
CA LYS A 46 -1.19 14.84 19.16
C LYS A 46 -2.45 15.15 18.34
N PRO A 47 -3.04 14.15 17.65
CA PRO A 47 -4.30 14.33 16.96
C PRO A 47 -5.36 14.87 17.93
N TYR A 48 -6.11 15.86 17.47
CA TYR A 48 -7.16 16.51 18.25
C TYR A 48 -8.49 16.43 17.51
N GLY A 49 -9.55 16.07 18.24
CA GLY A 49 -10.89 15.89 17.67
C GLY A 49 -11.05 14.61 16.85
N SER A 50 -12.19 14.49 16.17
CA SER A 50 -12.49 13.38 15.26
C SER A 50 -12.20 13.77 13.81
N ALA A 51 -11.56 12.87 13.05
CA ALA A 51 -11.43 13.02 11.61
C ALA A 51 -12.80 12.87 10.94
N TRP A 52 -13.48 13.99 10.67
CA TRP A 52 -14.75 14.03 9.95
C TRP A 52 -14.58 14.82 8.66
N VAL A 53 -15.10 14.27 7.57
CA VAL A 53 -15.19 14.92 6.26
C VAL A 53 -16.64 14.82 5.80
N GLN A 54 -17.17 15.92 5.26
CA GLN A 54 -18.52 15.94 4.70
C GLN A 54 -18.57 15.14 3.39
N PHE A 55 -19.50 14.19 3.28
CA PHE A 55 -19.75 13.49 2.02
C PHE A 55 -20.21 14.48 0.94
N ASN A 56 -19.62 14.38 -0.25
CA ASN A 56 -19.89 15.27 -1.37
C ASN A 56 -20.33 14.43 -2.57
N ILE A 57 -21.53 14.69 -3.09
CA ILE A 57 -22.14 13.98 -4.21
C ILE A 57 -21.37 14.10 -5.54
N ARG A 58 -20.35 14.96 -5.60
CA ARG A 58 -19.50 15.12 -6.77
C ARG A 58 -18.47 14.00 -6.94
N TYR A 59 -18.19 13.23 -5.90
CA TYR A 59 -17.30 12.06 -5.92
C TYR A 59 -18.12 10.78 -5.81
#